data_AF-A0A2H0U624-F1
#
_entry.id   AF-A0A2H0U624-F1
#
_cell.length_a   1.000
_cell.length_b   1.000
_cell.length_c   1.000
_cell.angle_alpha   90.00
_cell.angle_beta   90.00
_cell.angle_gamma   90.00
#
_symmetry.space_group_name_H-M   'P 1'
#
loop_
_entity.id
_entity.type
_entity.pdbx_description
1 polymer ?
#
loop_
_entity_poly.entity_id
_entity_poly.type
_entity_poly.pdbx_seq_one_letter_code
_entity_poly.pdbx_strand_id
1 'polypeptide(L)'
;MESMGNKNQKTKAGYEYLLAYKISVVVYDYTVLFCKKYRSLLSSTRTFDQMVQAARSGMTNIPEGNQQSSLEGYIKLTGVSSASLEELLKDYLSFARQNKIPIWEKEPDSARLPQLPRLTRFSFGSRQFDDYLD
;
A
#
# COMPACT_ATOMS: atom_id res chain seq x y z
N MET A 1 34.70 -4.02 37.78
CA MET A 1 33.31 -3.55 37.93
C MET A 1 32.56 -3.89 36.66
N GLU A 2 31.93 -5.07 36.62
CA GLU A 2 31.10 -5.50 35.50
C GLU A 2 29.82 -4.66 35.48
N SER A 3 29.60 -3.93 34.38
CA SER A 3 28.35 -3.25 34.10
C SER A 3 27.31 -4.30 33.71
N MET A 4 26.36 -4.57 34.61
CA MET A 4 25.20 -5.40 34.34
C MET A 4 24.31 -4.71 33.29
N GLY A 5 24.51 -5.08 32.03
CA GLY A 5 23.64 -4.69 30.93
C GLY A 5 22.20 -5.15 31.20
N ASN A 6 21.30 -4.19 31.31
CA ASN A 6 19.88 -4.40 31.56
C ASN A 6 19.22 -5.16 30.37
N LYS A 7 19.15 -6.49 30.46
CA LYS A 7 18.60 -7.41 29.43
C LYS A 7 17.06 -7.44 29.43
N ASN A 8 16.41 -6.29 29.32
CA ASN A 8 14.94 -6.24 29.21
C ASN A 8 14.45 -5.14 28.25
N GLN A 9 15.17 -4.91 27.15
CA GLN A 9 14.54 -4.25 26.00
C GLN A 9 13.71 -5.29 25.26
N LYS A 10 12.40 -5.30 25.54
CA LYS A 10 11.39 -6.00 24.76
C LYS A 10 11.51 -5.50 23.33
N THR A 11 12.12 -6.29 22.43
CA THR A 11 12.28 -5.94 21.02
C THR A 11 10.90 -5.69 20.44
N LYS A 12 10.56 -4.43 20.17
CA LYS A 12 9.32 -4.10 19.46
C LYS A 12 9.38 -4.79 18.10
N ALA A 13 8.30 -5.48 17.73
CA ALA A 13 8.16 -5.95 16.37
C ALA A 13 8.20 -4.74 15.42
N GLY A 14 9.03 -4.81 14.38
CA GLY A 14 9.18 -3.74 13.40
C GLY A 14 7.89 -3.49 12.61
N TYR A 15 7.82 -2.35 11.93
CA TYR A 15 6.67 -1.98 11.10
C TYR A 15 6.39 -2.99 9.98
N GLU A 16 7.39 -3.78 9.59
CA GLU A 16 7.32 -4.83 8.57
C GLU A 16 6.31 -5.94 8.92
N TYR A 17 5.98 -6.09 10.20
CA TYR A 17 4.97 -7.04 10.67
C TYR A 17 3.55 -6.47 10.65
N LEU A 18 3.39 -5.15 10.47
CA LEU A 18 2.07 -4.52 10.42
C LEU A 18 1.34 -4.94 9.15
N LEU A 19 0.12 -5.46 9.31
CA LEU A 19 -0.73 -5.79 8.17
C LEU A 19 -1.01 -4.55 7.29
N ALA A 20 -1.16 -3.38 7.91
CA ALA A 20 -1.33 -2.11 7.20
C ALA A 20 -0.16 -1.81 6.26
N TYR A 21 1.08 -2.05 6.70
CA TYR A 21 2.26 -1.87 5.86
C TYR A 21 2.32 -2.87 4.71
N LYS A 22 2.07 -4.16 5.00
CA LYS A 22 2.06 -5.21 3.96
C LYS A 22 1.02 -4.92 2.87
N ILE A 23 -0.17 -4.47 3.27
CA ILE A 23 -1.23 -4.12 2.33
C ILE A 23 -0.86 -2.86 1.54
N SER A 24 -0.29 -1.84 2.17
CA SER A 24 0.06 -0.60 1.46
C SER A 24 1.15 -0.79 0.40
N VAL A 25 2.10 -1.70 0.63
CA VAL A 25 3.08 -2.13 -0.40
C VAL A 25 2.37 -2.72 -1.61
N VAL A 26 1.45 -3.67 -1.38
CA VAL A 26 0.69 -4.31 -2.46
C VAL A 26 -0.17 -3.29 -3.21
N VAL A 27 -0.81 -2.36 -2.49
CA VAL A 27 -1.58 -1.26 -3.09
C VAL A 27 -0.70 -0.38 -3.97
N TYR A 28 0.52 -0.06 -3.52
CA TYR A 28 1.47 0.73 -4.31
C TYR A 28 1.84 0.02 -5.61
N ASP A 29 2.27 -1.24 -5.54
CA ASP A 29 2.69 -2.01 -6.71
C ASP A 29 1.55 -2.13 -7.74
N TYR A 30 0.34 -2.48 -7.28
CA TYR A 30 -0.81 -2.56 -8.17
C TYR A 30 -1.23 -1.22 -8.75
N THR A 31 -1.06 -0.12 -8.01
CA THR A 31 -1.34 1.22 -8.53
C THR A 31 -0.39 1.59 -9.64
N VAL A 32 0.91 1.29 -9.50
CA VAL A 32 1.89 1.52 -10.56
C VAL A 32 1.54 0.71 -11.81
N LEU A 33 1.20 -0.57 -11.65
CA LEU A 33 0.78 -1.44 -12.76
C LEU A 33 -0.51 -0.95 -13.43
N PHE A 34 -1.51 -0.59 -12.64
CA PHE A 34 -2.78 -0.03 -13.11
C PHE A 34 -2.55 1.24 -13.93
N CYS A 35 -1.81 2.20 -13.39
CA CYS A 35 -1.56 3.48 -14.04
C CYS A 35 -0.76 3.32 -15.34
N LYS A 36 0.17 2.35 -15.41
CA LYS A 36 0.89 2.00 -16.64
C LYS A 36 -0.05 1.35 -17.67
N LYS A 37 -0.83 0.35 -17.26
CA LYS A 37 -1.72 -0.43 -18.13
C LYS A 37 -2.83 0.44 -18.74
N TYR A 38 -3.43 1.31 -17.93
CA TYR A 38 -4.57 2.15 -18.35
C TYR A 38 -4.16 3.57 -18.70
N ARG A 39 -2.90 3.79 -19.07
CA ARG A 39 -2.33 5.12 -19.31
C ARG A 39 -3.10 5.95 -20.33
N SER A 40 -3.67 5.32 -21.35
CA SER A 40 -4.49 5.96 -22.40
C SER A 40 -5.90 6.34 -21.92
N LEU A 41 -6.39 5.73 -20.83
CA LEU A 41 -7.70 5.99 -20.24
C LEU A 41 -7.63 6.99 -19.07
N LEU A 42 -6.43 7.30 -18.58
CA LEU A 42 -6.23 8.35 -17.60
C LEU A 42 -6.43 9.72 -18.26
N SER A 43 -7.18 10.60 -17.59
CA SER A 43 -7.52 11.93 -18.11
C SER A 43 -6.30 12.82 -18.36
N SER A 44 -5.18 12.56 -17.68
CA SER A 44 -3.94 13.31 -17.86
C SER A 44 -2.72 12.57 -17.28
N THR A 45 -1.51 13.02 -17.65
CA THR A 45 -0.27 12.64 -16.96
C THR A 45 -0.31 13.03 -15.49
N ARG A 46 -0.97 14.14 -15.14
CA ARG A 46 -1.08 14.60 -13.76
C ARG A 46 -1.87 13.60 -12.90
N THR A 47 -2.93 13.01 -13.44
CA THR A 47 -3.71 11.99 -12.74
C THR A 47 -2.88 10.73 -12.50
N PHE A 48 -2.05 10.33 -13.47
CA PHE A 48 -1.06 9.25 -13.27
C PHE A 48 -0.15 9.57 -12.08
N ASP A 49 0.46 10.76 -12.07
CA ASP A 49 1.42 11.14 -11.03
C ASP A 49 0.75 11.23 -9.65
N GLN A 50 -0.48 11.77 -9.59
CA GLN A 50 -1.26 11.88 -8.35
C GLN A 50 -1.56 10.52 -7.74
N MET A 51 -2.07 9.58 -8.53
CA MET A 51 -2.38 8.23 -8.04
C MET A 51 -1.12 7.50 -7.54
N VAL A 52 -0.03 7.55 -8.32
CA VAL A 52 1.24 6.90 -7.94
C VAL A 52 1.82 7.54 -6.67
N GLN A 53 1.76 8.87 -6.55
CA GLN A 53 2.25 9.57 -5.36
C GLN A 53 1.39 9.31 -4.12
N ALA A 54 0.06 9.29 -4.25
CA ALA A 54 -0.85 8.97 -3.17
C ALA A 54 -0.59 7.55 -2.64
N ALA A 55 -0.45 6.57 -3.53
CA ALA A 55 -0.10 5.20 -3.15
C ALA A 55 1.28 5.11 -2.48
N ARG A 56 2.29 5.83 -3.01
CA ARG A 56 3.63 5.88 -2.42
C ARG A 56 3.60 6.48 -1.02
N SER A 57 2.95 7.63 -0.83
CA SER A 57 2.80 8.31 0.46
C SER A 57 2.08 7.42 1.48
N GLY A 58 1.01 6.73 1.03
CA GLY A 58 0.28 5.74 1.84
C GLY A 58 1.19 4.63 2.38
N MET A 59 2.16 4.19 1.57
CA MET A 59 3.14 3.16 1.96
C MET A 59 4.28 3.70 2.83
N THR A 60 4.89 4.83 2.44
CA THR A 60 6.15 5.34 3.06
C THR A 60 5.93 5.97 4.43
N ASN A 61 4.78 6.58 4.69
CA ASN A 61 4.58 7.27 5.97
C ASN A 61 4.40 6.30 7.16
N ILE A 62 4.12 5.01 6.91
CA ILE A 62 4.04 3.98 7.95
C ILE A 62 5.42 3.70 8.59
N PRO A 63 6.48 3.34 7.82
CA PRO A 63 7.81 3.18 8.39
C PRO A 63 8.36 4.49 8.95
N GLU A 64 8.13 5.63 8.28
CA GLU A 64 8.57 6.94 8.80
C GLU A 64 7.92 7.27 10.15
N GLY A 65 6.63 6.93 10.31
CA GLY A 65 5.91 7.03 11.57
C GLY A 65 6.51 6.14 12.65
N ASN A 66 6.81 4.88 12.33
CA ASN A 66 7.41 3.93 13.26
C ASN A 66 8.79 4.37 13.80
N GLN A 67 9.54 5.14 13.01
CA GLN A 67 10.84 5.70 13.39
C GLN A 67 10.75 6.96 14.26
N GLN A 68 9.55 7.54 14.44
CA GLN A 68 9.39 8.73 15.28
C GLN A 68 9.62 8.40 16.75
N SER A 69 10.35 9.28 17.45
CA SER A 69 10.60 9.18 18.88
C SER A 69 9.37 9.56 19.73
N SER A 70 8.48 10.39 19.17
CA SER A 70 7.26 10.86 19.83
C SER A 70 6.01 10.15 19.30
N LEU A 71 5.04 9.95 20.21
CA LEU A 71 3.72 9.43 19.84
C LEU A 71 2.97 10.39 18.91
N GLU A 72 3.15 11.70 19.08
CA GLU A 72 2.57 12.72 18.20
C GLU A 72 3.04 12.57 16.75
N GLY A 73 4.34 12.40 16.52
CA GLY A 73 4.90 12.18 15.19
C GLY A 73 4.39 10.87 14.55
N TYR A 74 4.32 9.81 15.35
CA TYR A 74 3.75 8.52 14.92
C TYR A 74 2.28 8.68 14.47
N ILE A 75 1.45 9.32 15.29
CA ILE A 75 0.02 9.56 14.98
C ILE A 75 -0.11 10.43 13.72
N LYS A 76 0.70 11.48 13.60
CA LYS A 76 0.68 12.36 12.43
C LYS A 76 0.96 11.59 11.14
N LEU A 77 2.06 10.85 11.06
CA LEU A 77 2.47 10.16 9.83
C LEU A 77 1.55 8.99 9.48
N THR A 78 1.04 8.25 10.48
CA THR A 78 0.00 7.23 10.24
C THR A 78 -1.33 7.85 9.77
N GLY A 79 -1.65 9.06 10.24
CA GLY A 79 -2.76 9.87 9.72
C GLY A 79 -2.56 10.27 8.26
N VAL A 80 -1.36 10.74 7.88
CA VAL A 80 -1.05 11.08 6.48
C VAL A 80 -1.13 9.83 5.59
N SER A 81 -0.59 8.69 6.03
CA SER A 81 -0.73 7.41 5.32
C SER A 81 -2.20 7.08 5.02
N SER A 82 -3.06 7.19 6.03
CA SER A 82 -4.50 6.90 5.90
C SER A 82 -5.19 7.87 4.94
N ALA A 83 -4.90 9.17 5.05
CA ALA A 83 -5.44 10.19 4.16
C ALA A 83 -5.02 9.97 2.69
N SER A 84 -3.75 9.64 2.45
CA SER A 84 -3.25 9.37 1.09
C SER A 84 -3.93 8.14 0.45
N LEU A 85 -4.21 7.09 1.22
CA LEU A 85 -4.95 5.93 0.72
C LEU A 85 -6.43 6.25 0.43
N GLU A 86 -7.03 7.16 1.21
CA GLU A 86 -8.39 7.64 0.95
C GLU A 86 -8.48 8.48 -0.32
N GLU A 87 -7.49 9.34 -0.57
CA GLU A 87 -7.36 10.09 -1.83
C GLU A 87 -7.21 9.13 -3.02
N LEU A 88 -6.33 8.14 -2.91
CA LEU A 88 -6.15 7.13 -3.94
C LEU A 88 -7.45 6.36 -4.24
N LEU A 89 -8.23 6.01 -3.21
CA LEU A 89 -9.55 5.39 -3.41
C LEU A 89 -10.49 6.30 -4.21
N LYS A 90 -10.53 7.60 -3.89
CA LYS A 90 -11.35 8.58 -4.63
C LYS A 90 -10.92 8.69 -6.09
N ASP A 91 -9.62 8.57 -6.38
CA ASP A 91 -9.10 8.53 -7.75
C ASP A 91 -9.57 7.28 -8.50
N TYR A 92 -9.51 6.09 -7.88
CA TYR A 92 -10.04 4.86 -8.47
C TYR A 92 -11.53 4.94 -8.75
N LEU A 93 -12.32 5.46 -7.80
CA LEU A 93 -13.76 5.64 -7.96
C LEU A 93 -14.08 6.64 -9.09
N SER A 94 -13.29 7.71 -9.19
CA SER A 94 -13.41 8.70 -10.27
C SER A 94 -13.08 8.09 -11.63
N PHE A 95 -12.01 7.30 -11.71
CA PHE A 95 -11.65 6.56 -12.92
C PHE A 95 -12.77 5.59 -13.34
N ALA A 96 -13.30 4.81 -12.39
CA ALA A 96 -14.38 3.87 -12.66
C ALA A 96 -15.62 4.57 -13.22
N ARG A 97 -16.04 5.67 -12.58
CA ARG A 97 -17.18 6.49 -13.02
C ARG A 97 -16.97 7.06 -14.43
N GLN A 98 -15.80 7.60 -14.73
CA GLN A 98 -15.50 8.19 -16.05
C GLN A 98 -15.46 7.13 -17.16
N ASN A 99 -15.04 5.91 -16.83
CA ASN A 99 -14.91 4.80 -17.78
C ASN A 99 -16.09 3.82 -17.74
N LYS A 100 -17.18 4.16 -17.04
CA LYS A 100 -18.39 3.32 -16.89
C LYS A 100 -18.09 1.90 -16.38
N ILE A 101 -17.10 1.77 -15.50
CA ILE A 101 -16.73 0.51 -14.86
C ILE A 101 -17.66 0.33 -13.64
N PRO A 102 -18.42 -0.78 -13.57
CA PRO A 102 -19.25 -1.05 -12.41
C PRO A 102 -18.38 -1.31 -11.17
N ILE A 103 -18.70 -0.62 -10.07
CA ILE A 103 -18.08 -0.89 -8.77
C ILE A 103 -18.85 -2.04 -8.14
N TRP A 104 -18.15 -3.12 -7.81
CA TRP A 104 -18.76 -4.25 -7.13
C TRP A 104 -18.91 -3.95 -5.65
N GLU A 105 -20.08 -4.27 -5.11
CA GLU A 105 -20.30 -4.28 -3.67
C GLU A 105 -19.39 -5.33 -3.03
N LYS A 106 -19.02 -5.10 -1.77
CA LYS A 106 -18.08 -5.95 -1.02
C LYS A 106 -18.69 -7.30 -0.58
N GLU A 107 -19.93 -7.62 -0.98
CA GLU A 107 -20.80 -8.65 -0.39
C GLU A 107 -20.25 -10.10 -0.43
N PRO A 108 -20.71 -10.98 0.50
CA PRO A 108 -19.97 -12.10 1.08
C PRO A 108 -19.99 -13.39 0.26
N ASP A 109 -20.09 -13.31 -1.06
CA ASP A 109 -20.23 -14.50 -1.90
C ASP A 109 -18.89 -14.88 -2.56
N SER A 110 -18.14 -15.71 -1.83
CA SER A 110 -16.87 -16.34 -2.21
C SER A 110 -16.85 -17.04 -3.59
N ALA A 111 -18.00 -17.17 -4.25
CA ALA A 111 -18.16 -17.82 -5.54
C ALA A 111 -17.75 -16.96 -6.76
N ARG A 112 -17.54 -15.64 -6.61
CA ARG A 112 -17.31 -14.72 -7.75
C ARG A 112 -15.94 -14.08 -7.82
N LEU A 113 -15.05 -14.31 -6.86
CA LEU A 113 -13.66 -13.94 -7.07
C LEU A 113 -13.11 -14.88 -8.15
N PRO A 114 -12.73 -14.40 -9.36
CA PRO A 114 -11.80 -15.16 -10.17
C PRO A 114 -10.66 -15.48 -9.24
N GLN A 115 -10.24 -16.73 -9.18
CA GLN A 115 -9.18 -17.16 -8.28
C GLN A 115 -7.92 -16.37 -8.63
N LEU A 116 -7.77 -15.18 -8.02
CA LEU A 116 -6.55 -14.40 -8.09
C LEU A 116 -5.50 -15.39 -7.61
N PRO A 117 -4.49 -15.70 -8.45
CA PRO A 117 -3.52 -16.73 -8.12
C PRO A 117 -3.09 -16.45 -6.71
N ARG A 118 -3.30 -17.43 -5.83
CA ARG A 118 -3.09 -17.30 -4.40
C ARG A 118 -1.65 -16.80 -4.26
N LEU A 119 -1.45 -15.50 -4.03
CA LEU A 119 -0.14 -14.87 -3.91
C LEU A 119 0.46 -15.23 -2.54
N THR A 120 0.35 -16.50 -2.17
CA THR A 120 1.22 -17.17 -1.22
C THR A 120 2.55 -17.38 -1.93
N ARG A 121 3.34 -16.31 -2.01
CA ARG A 121 4.77 -16.24 -1.68
C ARG A 121 5.39 -14.96 -2.24
N PHE A 122 5.04 -13.82 -1.66
CA PHE A 122 5.96 -12.68 -1.67
C PHE A 122 7.09 -13.00 -0.69
N SER A 123 8.19 -13.57 -1.20
CA SER A 123 9.44 -13.61 -0.46
C SER A 123 9.97 -12.18 -0.34
N PHE A 124 10.01 -11.65 0.88
CA PHE A 124 10.87 -10.51 1.18
C PHE A 124 12.32 -10.96 1.02
N GLY A 125 12.92 -10.68 -0.14
CA GLY A 125 14.30 -11.02 -0.44
C GLY A 125 14.57 -11.09 -1.95
N SER A 126 15.22 -10.04 -2.47
CA SER A 126 16.00 -9.98 -3.72
C SER A 126 15.69 -11.03 -4.80
N ARG A 127 14.70 -10.78 -5.68
CA ARG A 127 14.72 -11.09 -7.13
C ARG A 127 13.42 -10.68 -7.83
N GLN A 128 13.59 -10.35 -9.11
CA GLN A 128 12.70 -9.64 -10.02
C GLN A 128 11.28 -10.17 -10.21
N PHE A 129 10.36 -9.22 -10.39
CA PHE A 129 9.05 -9.37 -11.02
C PHE A 129 9.22 -9.22 -12.54
N ASP A 130 9.55 -10.30 -13.25
CA ASP A 130 9.60 -10.30 -14.72
C ASP A 130 8.56 -11.22 -15.39
N ASP A 131 7.74 -11.99 -14.66
CA ASP A 131 6.90 -13.04 -15.26
C ASP A 131 5.38 -12.74 -15.31
N TYR A 132 4.95 -11.51 -15.60
CA TYR A 132 3.50 -11.20 -15.76
C TYR A 132 3.18 -10.21 -16.89
N LEU A 133 3.81 -10.38 -18.05
CA LEU A 133 3.41 -9.73 -19.30
C LEU A 133 3.58 -10.68 -20.49
N ASP A 134 2.62 -11.59 -20.66
CA ASP A 134 2.22 -12.17 -21.96
C ASP A 134 0.72 -11.94 -22.15
#